data_AF-A0A7Y4U975-F1
#
_entry.id   AF-A0A7Y4U975-F1
#
_cell.length_a   1.000
_cell.length_b   1.000
_cell.length_c   1.000
_cell.angle_alpha   90.00
_cell.angle_beta   90.00
_cell.angle_gamma   90.00
#
_symmetry.space_group_name_H-M   'P 1'
#
loop_
_entity.id
_entity.type
_entity.pdbx_description
1 polymer ?
#
loop_
_entity_poly.entity_id
_entity_poly.type
_entity_poly.pdbx_seq_one_letter_code
_entity_poly.pdbx_strand_id
1 'polypeptide(L)'
;MQAKTSFNFFRVRLARHCWLLLAVLLALQPAAQAHPAWGIVVAPEGTVYFADAERNRIWMFTIDGYLRRIADKRHTHALFYGADGYLYGEMVEYDAKAQRWLSGRWRAQSDDLFEVMLPATANVPSGWGVCRDAQGNTYDLEQNDQMARLMKRAPDGKVSVLAGAAHGHTDGTGAAARFRFLEAMTLGPDNMLYVRDNATIRRVTLTGEVLTLGGNPLGNEPHPMTDGLLGLAADGRGNVYVADMAARSVRRINPNQQVETIWQSSWMWTPTGVAVHNNEVYVLENLAPTSWAIFGALGIGPYIRVYRLGANDAVVKLTTVWGGTTRTAVGLLVLMLALWSLWRLRKKAV
;
A
#
# COMPACT_ATOMS: atom_id res chain seq x y z
N MET A 1 -18.33 -31.40 58.67
CA MET A 1 -18.50 -30.19 57.84
C MET A 1 -17.17 -29.43 57.80
N GLN A 2 -16.40 -29.47 56.71
CA GLN A 2 -15.42 -28.44 56.33
C GLN A 2 -14.68 -28.89 55.05
N ALA A 3 -15.32 -28.64 53.90
CA ALA A 3 -14.72 -28.84 52.58
C ALA A 3 -15.37 -27.86 51.58
N LYS A 4 -15.17 -26.55 51.77
CA LYS A 4 -15.67 -25.53 50.81
C LYS A 4 -14.78 -24.28 50.63
N THR A 5 -13.57 -24.21 51.18
CA THR A 5 -12.80 -22.94 51.19
C THR A 5 -11.56 -22.89 50.28
N SER A 6 -11.14 -23.98 49.63
CA SER A 6 -9.95 -23.96 48.76
C SER A 6 -10.23 -23.73 47.27
N PHE A 7 -11.48 -23.80 46.82
CA PHE A 7 -11.84 -23.71 45.39
C PHE A 7 -12.00 -22.27 44.87
N ASN A 8 -12.13 -21.27 45.75
CA ASN A 8 -12.35 -19.86 45.35
C ASN A 8 -11.06 -19.04 45.15
N PHE A 9 -9.93 -19.42 45.77
CA PHE A 9 -8.69 -18.65 45.65
C PHE A 9 -7.99 -18.81 44.29
N PHE A 10 -8.23 -19.93 43.59
CA PHE A 10 -7.57 -20.23 42.32
C PHE A 10 -8.21 -19.50 41.12
N ARG A 11 -9.52 -19.23 41.15
CA ARG A 11 -10.22 -18.48 40.09
C ARG A 11 -9.84 -16.99 40.08
N VAL A 12 -9.52 -16.41 41.24
CA VAL A 12 -9.20 -14.97 41.37
C VAL A 12 -7.79 -14.64 40.87
N ARG A 13 -6.81 -15.54 41.01
CA ARG A 13 -5.42 -15.29 40.56
C ARG A 13 -5.23 -15.45 39.05
N LEU A 14 -5.92 -16.40 38.41
CA LEU A 14 -5.85 -16.56 36.95
C LEU A 14 -6.60 -15.43 36.23
N ALA A 15 -7.73 -14.98 36.79
CA ALA A 15 -8.46 -13.82 36.28
C ALA A 15 -7.62 -12.54 36.33
N ARG A 16 -6.88 -12.29 37.43
CA ARG A 16 -6.02 -11.10 37.57
C ARG A 16 -4.90 -11.00 36.52
N HIS A 17 -4.34 -12.12 36.06
CA HIS A 17 -3.32 -12.12 35.00
C HIS A 17 -3.93 -11.87 33.61
N CYS A 18 -5.15 -12.37 33.35
CA CYS A 18 -5.88 -12.06 32.12
C CYS A 18 -6.29 -10.57 32.04
N TRP A 19 -6.66 -9.95 33.16
CA TRP A 19 -7.02 -8.53 33.22
C TRP A 19 -5.81 -7.60 33.03
N LEU A 20 -4.62 -7.97 33.51
CA LEU A 20 -3.39 -7.22 33.27
C LEU A 20 -2.92 -7.30 31.80
N LEU A 21 -3.01 -8.47 31.17
CA LEU A 21 -2.77 -8.63 29.74
C LEU A 21 -3.79 -7.82 28.90
N LEU A 22 -5.07 -7.86 29.26
CA LEU A 22 -6.12 -7.08 28.61
C LEU A 22 -5.91 -5.56 28.79
N ALA A 23 -5.47 -5.12 29.97
CA ALA A 23 -5.17 -3.72 30.26
C ALA A 23 -3.92 -3.22 29.51
N VAL A 24 -2.90 -4.06 29.33
CA VAL A 24 -1.72 -3.73 28.49
C VAL A 24 -2.11 -3.65 27.01
N LEU A 25 -3.01 -4.53 26.54
CA LEU A 25 -3.54 -4.50 25.16
C LEU A 25 -4.45 -3.28 24.91
N LEU A 26 -5.19 -2.81 25.93
CA LEU A 26 -6.04 -1.61 25.86
C LEU A 26 -5.25 -0.30 26.04
N ALA A 27 -4.05 -0.35 26.63
CA ALA A 27 -3.18 0.81 26.80
C ALA A 27 -2.33 1.13 25.57
N LEU A 28 -2.30 0.24 24.57
CA LEU A 28 -1.71 0.52 23.26
C LEU A 28 -2.70 1.40 22.47
N GLN A 29 -2.50 2.71 22.56
CA GLN A 29 -3.15 3.65 21.67
C GLN A 29 -2.80 3.26 20.22
N PRO A 30 -3.78 3.12 19.30
CA PRO A 30 -3.44 3.02 17.89
C PRO A 30 -2.72 4.32 17.52
N ALA A 31 -1.47 4.20 17.08
CA ALA A 31 -0.83 5.30 16.36
C ALA A 31 -1.74 5.68 15.19
N ALA A 32 -1.77 6.96 14.82
CA ALA A 32 -2.49 7.41 13.63
C ALA A 32 -2.12 6.49 12.45
N GLN A 33 -3.08 5.68 12.01
CA GLN A 33 -2.84 4.63 11.03
C GLN A 33 -3.06 5.25 9.65
N ALA A 34 -1.97 5.51 8.93
CA ALA A 34 -2.04 5.77 7.51
C ALA A 34 -2.61 4.52 6.81
N HIS A 35 -3.38 4.71 5.74
CA HIS A 35 -3.73 3.60 4.87
C HIS A 35 -2.45 2.96 4.30
N PRO A 36 -2.45 1.65 3.97
CA PRO A 36 -1.26 0.99 3.47
C PRO A 36 -0.76 1.62 2.16
N ALA A 37 0.54 1.49 1.92
CA ALA A 37 1.12 1.86 0.63
C ALA A 37 0.62 0.95 -0.49
N TRP A 38 0.48 1.51 -1.69
CA TRP A 38 0.19 0.77 -2.91
C TRP A 38 1.39 0.64 -3.85
N GLY A 39 2.51 1.28 -3.51
CA GLY A 39 3.72 1.33 -4.31
C GLY A 39 4.38 -0.04 -4.41
N ILE A 40 4.26 -0.67 -5.57
CA ILE A 40 5.05 -1.79 -6.02
C ILE A 40 5.44 -1.54 -7.46
N VAL A 41 6.70 -1.79 -7.80
CA VAL A 41 7.23 -1.65 -9.16
C VAL A 41 8.21 -2.78 -9.44
N VAL A 42 8.35 -3.13 -10.72
CA VAL A 42 9.30 -4.14 -11.17
C VAL A 42 10.22 -3.50 -12.19
N ALA A 43 11.52 -3.48 -11.88
CA ALA A 43 12.53 -2.95 -12.77
C ALA A 43 12.71 -3.83 -14.02
N PRO A 44 13.29 -3.32 -15.12
CA PRO A 44 13.48 -4.07 -16.36
C PRO A 44 14.20 -5.42 -16.19
N GLU A 45 15.12 -5.51 -15.23
CA GLU A 45 15.86 -6.73 -14.89
C GLU A 45 15.07 -7.72 -13.99
N GLY A 46 13.84 -7.38 -13.60
CA GLY A 46 12.96 -8.23 -12.81
C GLY A 46 13.04 -8.03 -11.29
N THR A 47 13.87 -7.09 -10.81
CA THR A 47 13.90 -6.71 -9.39
C THR A 47 12.59 -6.04 -8.99
N VAL A 48 11.97 -6.53 -7.91
CA VAL A 48 10.72 -5.99 -7.36
C VAL A 48 11.03 -5.05 -6.21
N TYR A 49 10.50 -3.83 -6.28
CA TYR A 49 10.54 -2.86 -5.19
C TYR A 49 9.14 -2.59 -4.66
N PHE A 50 9.00 -2.47 -3.35
CA PHE A 50 7.69 -2.18 -2.75
C PHE A 50 7.81 -1.37 -1.46
N ALA A 51 6.78 -0.56 -1.22
CA ALA A 51 6.71 0.35 -0.09
C ALA A 51 6.06 -0.30 1.14
N ASP A 52 6.59 0.04 2.31
CA ASP A 52 6.08 -0.29 3.64
C ASP A 52 5.92 1.03 4.40
N ALA A 53 4.87 1.78 4.03
CA ALA A 53 4.60 3.13 4.54
C ALA A 53 4.41 3.16 6.06
N GLU A 54 3.77 2.16 6.63
CA GLU A 54 3.56 2.07 8.09
C GLU A 54 4.87 2.03 8.88
N ARG A 55 5.93 1.46 8.30
CA ARG A 55 7.25 1.34 8.93
C ARG A 55 8.29 2.26 8.28
N ASN A 56 7.87 3.12 7.36
CA ASN A 56 8.70 4.05 6.60
C ASN A 56 9.89 3.35 5.94
N ARG A 57 9.64 2.29 5.16
CA ARG A 57 10.68 1.49 4.51
C ARG A 57 10.37 1.21 3.06
N ILE A 58 11.42 1.07 2.27
CA ILE A 58 11.35 0.53 0.92
C ILE A 58 12.11 -0.79 0.89
N TRP A 59 11.42 -1.83 0.44
CA TRP A 59 11.94 -3.16 0.26
C TRP A 59 12.33 -3.40 -1.19
N MET A 60 13.37 -4.20 -1.38
CA MET A 60 13.80 -4.75 -2.66
C MET A 60 13.83 -6.26 -2.54
N PHE A 61 13.25 -6.93 -3.52
CA PHE A 61 13.28 -8.37 -3.70
C PHE A 61 13.81 -8.68 -5.09
N THR A 62 14.83 -9.53 -5.14
CA THR A 62 15.44 -10.02 -6.38
C THR A 62 14.90 -11.39 -6.72
N ILE A 63 14.90 -11.74 -8.01
CA ILE A 63 14.28 -12.99 -8.49
C ILE A 63 14.95 -14.26 -7.94
N ASP A 64 16.20 -14.18 -7.51
CA ASP A 64 16.96 -15.22 -6.82
C ASP A 64 16.59 -15.37 -5.33
N GLY A 65 15.61 -14.60 -4.85
CA GLY A 65 15.02 -14.76 -3.52
C GLY A 65 15.60 -13.85 -2.45
N TYR A 66 16.49 -12.92 -2.81
CA TYR A 66 17.12 -12.04 -1.84
C TYR A 66 16.26 -10.80 -1.56
N LEU A 67 15.73 -10.74 -0.33
CA LEU A 67 14.96 -9.62 0.22
C LEU A 67 15.88 -8.75 1.10
N ARG A 68 15.96 -7.45 0.80
CA ARG A 68 16.59 -6.46 1.68
C ARG A 68 15.87 -5.11 1.66
N ARG A 69 16.23 -4.25 2.62
CA ARG A 69 15.84 -2.85 2.61
C ARG A 69 16.80 -2.06 1.73
N ILE A 70 16.27 -1.07 1.02
CA ILE A 70 17.07 -0.13 0.22
C ILE A 70 16.87 1.33 0.64
N ALA A 71 15.91 1.56 1.53
CA ALA A 71 15.70 2.84 2.18
C ALA A 71 14.98 2.61 3.53
N ASP A 72 15.50 3.22 4.60
CA ASP A 72 14.86 3.27 5.92
C ASP A 72 14.46 4.70 6.26
N LYS A 73 13.42 4.86 7.10
CA LYS A 73 12.82 6.16 7.44
C LYS A 73 12.37 6.95 6.21
N ARG A 74 11.78 6.26 5.22
CA ARG A 74 11.17 6.82 4.02
C ARG A 74 9.71 6.40 3.93
N HIS A 75 8.82 7.35 4.15
CA HIS A 75 7.40 7.15 3.99
C HIS A 75 7.01 7.42 2.54
N THR A 76 6.43 6.45 1.84
CA THR A 76 5.89 6.64 0.47
C THR A 76 4.67 5.74 0.29
N HIS A 77 3.56 6.26 -0.25
CA HIS A 77 2.43 5.42 -0.65
C HIS A 77 2.58 4.90 -2.07
N ALA A 78 3.05 5.75 -2.98
CA ALA A 78 3.35 5.41 -4.37
C ALA A 78 4.85 5.18 -4.58
N LEU A 79 5.20 4.29 -5.51
CA LEU A 79 6.55 4.11 -6.01
C LEU A 79 6.51 4.12 -7.53
N PHE A 80 7.52 4.71 -8.14
CA PHE A 80 7.71 4.69 -9.60
C PHE A 80 9.15 4.33 -9.92
N TYR A 81 9.38 3.56 -10.99
CA TYR A 81 10.71 3.24 -11.48
C TYR A 81 10.94 3.98 -12.79
N GLY A 82 11.90 4.90 -12.81
CA GLY A 82 12.25 5.70 -13.97
C GLY A 82 13.13 4.95 -14.96
N ALA A 83 13.07 5.38 -16.22
CA ALA A 83 13.95 4.87 -17.28
C ALA A 83 15.44 5.20 -17.03
N ASP A 84 15.73 6.14 -16.13
CA ASP A 84 17.07 6.47 -15.63
C ASP A 84 17.57 5.50 -14.55
N GLY A 85 16.79 4.46 -14.22
CA GLY A 85 17.13 3.44 -13.25
C GLY A 85 16.88 3.85 -11.80
N TYR A 86 16.31 5.03 -11.54
CA TYR A 86 15.99 5.48 -10.19
C TYR A 86 14.57 5.09 -9.78
N LEU A 87 14.40 4.73 -8.51
CA LEU A 87 13.10 4.76 -7.85
C LEU A 87 12.73 6.18 -7.49
N TYR A 88 11.46 6.49 -7.57
CA TYR A 88 10.87 7.77 -7.19
C TYR A 88 9.76 7.52 -6.16
N GLY A 89 9.73 8.38 -5.16
CA GLY A 89 8.67 8.36 -4.16
C GLY A 89 8.43 9.73 -3.56
N GLU A 90 7.35 9.80 -2.80
CA GLU A 90 7.03 10.95 -1.97
C GLU A 90 7.70 10.81 -0.61
N MET A 91 7.98 11.92 0.04
CA MET A 91 8.42 11.96 1.44
C MET A 91 7.32 12.65 2.24
N VAL A 92 6.77 11.98 3.24
CA VAL A 92 5.76 12.59 4.12
C VAL A 92 6.36 12.76 5.51
N GLU A 93 6.32 13.99 6.02
CA GLU A 93 6.85 14.36 7.33
C GLU A 93 5.79 15.10 8.15
N TYR A 94 5.73 14.85 9.45
CA TYR A 94 4.82 15.60 10.32
C TYR A 94 5.55 16.75 11.00
N ASP A 95 5.13 17.99 10.72
CA ASP A 95 5.57 19.16 11.48
C ASP A 95 4.74 19.26 12.76
N ALA A 96 5.30 18.77 13.87
CA ALA A 96 4.65 18.81 15.17
C ALA A 96 4.43 20.24 15.72
N LYS A 97 5.18 21.25 15.26
CA LYS A 97 4.97 22.63 15.72
C LYS A 97 3.79 23.26 14.99
N ALA A 98 3.71 23.05 13.68
CA ALA A 98 2.62 23.57 12.85
C ALA A 98 1.39 22.64 12.80
N GLN A 99 1.46 21.46 13.43
CA GLN A 99 0.41 20.44 13.45
C GLN A 99 -0.11 20.09 12.05
N ARG A 100 0.81 19.92 11.10
CA ARG A 100 0.48 19.63 9.69
C ARG A 100 1.48 18.68 9.06
N TRP A 101 1.01 17.96 8.04
CA TRP A 101 1.87 17.12 7.21
C TRP A 101 2.55 17.95 6.12
N LEU A 102 3.81 17.62 5.85
CA LEU A 102 4.63 18.15 4.80
C LEU A 102 4.87 17.05 3.76
N SER A 103 5.03 17.44 2.50
CA SER A 103 5.30 16.51 1.42
C SER A 103 6.51 16.95 0.61
N GLY A 104 7.39 16.01 0.29
CA GLY A 104 8.60 16.19 -0.53
C GLY A 104 8.70 15.10 -1.59
N ARG A 105 9.75 15.14 -2.40
CA ARG A 105 10.05 14.15 -3.45
C ARG A 105 11.48 13.69 -3.35
N TRP A 106 11.68 12.39 -3.50
CA TRP A 106 13.00 11.79 -3.50
C TRP A 106 13.16 10.84 -4.68
N ARG A 107 14.42 10.56 -5.00
CA ARG A 107 14.79 9.44 -5.85
C ARG A 107 15.93 8.64 -5.26
N ALA A 108 15.98 7.34 -5.56
CA ALA A 108 17.02 6.46 -5.06
C ALA A 108 17.33 5.28 -5.97
N GLN A 109 18.59 4.85 -6.04
CA GLN A 109 18.99 3.53 -6.56
C GLN A 109 19.37 2.56 -5.43
N SER A 110 19.87 3.11 -4.32
CA SER A 110 20.28 2.42 -3.10
C SER A 110 20.23 3.40 -1.93
N ASP A 111 20.51 2.91 -0.71
CA ASP A 111 20.65 3.78 0.47
C ASP A 111 21.73 4.86 0.27
N ASP A 112 22.82 4.53 -0.45
CA ASP A 112 23.94 5.43 -0.70
C ASP A 112 23.68 6.41 -1.87
N LEU A 113 22.80 6.03 -2.79
CA LEU A 113 22.45 6.80 -3.98
C LEU A 113 21.04 7.38 -3.84
N PHE A 114 20.84 8.15 -2.78
CA PHE A 114 19.58 8.81 -2.43
C PHE A 114 19.67 10.32 -2.63
N GLU A 115 18.65 10.91 -3.25
CA GLU A 115 18.56 12.35 -3.50
C GLU A 115 17.18 12.88 -3.12
N VAL A 116 17.16 14.00 -2.39
CA VAL A 116 15.94 14.80 -2.17
C VAL A 116 15.80 15.77 -3.34
N MET A 117 14.80 15.53 -4.18
CA MET A 117 14.51 16.37 -5.35
C MET A 117 13.67 17.61 -4.98
N LEU A 118 12.77 17.42 -4.02
CA LEU A 118 11.97 18.48 -3.42
C LEU A 118 11.95 18.25 -1.90
N PRO A 119 12.51 19.16 -1.09
CA PRO A 119 12.42 19.08 0.35
C PRO A 119 10.97 19.04 0.85
N ALA A 120 10.73 18.45 2.02
CA ALA A 120 9.40 18.43 2.61
C ALA A 120 8.89 19.86 2.82
N THR A 121 7.78 20.19 2.18
CA THR A 121 7.14 21.51 2.24
C THR A 121 5.64 21.35 2.46
N ALA A 122 5.02 22.37 3.06
CA ALA A 122 3.57 22.41 3.23
C ALA A 122 2.85 22.71 1.91
N ASN A 123 3.54 23.38 0.97
CA ASN A 123 3.00 23.77 -0.32
C ASN A 123 3.88 23.15 -1.40
N VAL A 124 3.62 21.89 -1.76
CA VAL A 124 4.29 21.24 -2.89
C VAL A 124 3.94 22.02 -4.17
N PRO A 125 4.91 22.53 -4.93
CA PRO A 125 4.61 23.21 -6.18
C PRO A 125 3.94 22.25 -7.17
N SER A 126 2.94 22.71 -7.92
CA SER A 126 2.19 21.87 -8.85
C SER A 126 3.11 21.19 -9.88
N GLY A 127 2.80 19.95 -10.25
CA GLY A 127 3.56 19.21 -11.27
C GLY A 127 4.79 18.47 -10.72
N TRP A 128 4.94 18.39 -9.40
CA TRP A 128 6.00 17.65 -8.74
C TRP A 128 5.60 16.22 -8.37
N GLY A 129 4.80 15.53 -9.17
CA GLY A 129 4.42 14.14 -8.86
C GLY A 129 5.56 13.13 -9.01
N VAL A 130 5.29 11.85 -8.75
CA VAL A 130 6.30 10.77 -8.84
C VAL A 130 6.25 10.00 -10.16
N CYS A 131 5.13 10.05 -10.88
CA CYS A 131 4.95 9.39 -12.17
C CYS A 131 5.66 10.16 -13.28
N ARG A 132 6.42 9.48 -14.14
CA ARG A 132 7.17 10.11 -15.24
C ARG A 132 7.07 9.33 -16.54
N ASP A 133 7.10 10.04 -17.66
CA ASP A 133 7.27 9.40 -18.98
C ASP A 133 8.72 9.33 -19.43
N ALA A 134 8.96 8.61 -20.54
CA ALA A 134 10.29 8.43 -21.13
C ALA A 134 10.90 9.74 -21.65
N GLN A 135 10.10 10.80 -21.86
CA GLN A 135 10.58 12.12 -22.24
C GLN A 135 10.94 12.99 -21.02
N GLY A 136 10.79 12.45 -19.80
CA GLY A 136 11.10 13.15 -18.56
C GLY A 136 10.01 14.11 -18.09
N ASN A 137 8.81 14.07 -18.68
CA ASN A 137 7.69 14.81 -18.11
C ASN A 137 7.24 14.14 -16.81
N THR A 138 6.88 14.94 -15.82
CA THR A 138 6.32 14.48 -14.55
C THR A 138 4.82 14.75 -14.51
N TYR A 139 4.07 13.81 -13.93
CA TYR A 139 2.62 13.91 -13.75
C TYR A 139 2.25 13.92 -12.29
N ASP A 140 1.35 14.82 -11.92
CA ASP A 140 0.96 15.10 -10.54
C ASP A 140 -0.56 15.24 -10.40
N LEU A 141 -1.08 14.93 -9.21
CA LEU A 141 -2.50 15.05 -8.89
C LEU A 141 -2.68 16.26 -7.98
N GLU A 142 -3.35 17.29 -8.47
CA GLU A 142 -3.63 18.52 -7.72
C GLU A 142 -5.11 18.57 -7.36
N GLN A 143 -5.42 18.60 -6.07
CA GLN A 143 -6.80 18.67 -5.59
C GLN A 143 -6.94 19.49 -4.30
N ASN A 144 -8.09 20.14 -4.13
CA ASN A 144 -8.58 20.72 -2.87
C ASN A 144 -10.09 20.52 -2.78
N ASP A 145 -10.80 21.24 -1.92
CA ASP A 145 -12.26 21.10 -1.74
C ASP A 145 -13.12 21.50 -2.97
N GLN A 146 -12.54 22.15 -3.98
CA GLN A 146 -13.27 22.72 -5.12
C GLN A 146 -12.86 22.14 -6.49
N MET A 147 -11.66 21.59 -6.61
CA MET A 147 -11.11 21.14 -7.90
C MET A 147 -10.28 19.87 -7.77
N ALA A 148 -10.18 19.15 -8.88
CA ALA A 148 -9.28 18.02 -9.06
C ALA A 148 -8.71 18.08 -10.48
N ARG A 149 -7.38 18.09 -10.58
CA ARG A 149 -6.63 18.29 -11.82
C ARG A 149 -5.47 17.31 -11.90
N LEU A 150 -5.23 16.85 -13.12
CA LEU A 150 -4.01 16.17 -13.50
C LEU A 150 -3.06 17.21 -14.08
N MET A 151 -1.89 17.36 -13.47
CA MET A 151 -0.88 18.34 -13.85
C MET A 151 0.26 17.64 -14.59
N LYS A 152 0.82 18.33 -15.59
CA LYS A 152 2.03 17.91 -16.31
C LYS A 152 3.12 18.95 -16.09
N ARG A 153 4.33 18.49 -15.79
CA ARG A 153 5.56 19.31 -15.75
C ARG A 153 6.53 18.79 -16.79
N ALA A 154 6.92 19.65 -17.73
CA ALA A 154 7.93 19.33 -18.72
C ALA A 154 9.36 19.35 -18.11
N PRO A 155 10.36 18.74 -18.77
CA PRO A 155 11.75 18.75 -18.32
C PRO A 155 12.34 20.16 -18.13
N ASP A 156 11.89 21.13 -18.93
CA ASP A 156 12.24 22.55 -18.83
C ASP A 156 11.61 23.26 -17.61
N GLY A 157 10.75 22.54 -16.87
CA GLY A 157 10.06 23.03 -15.69
C GLY A 157 8.71 23.70 -15.95
N LYS A 158 8.27 23.80 -17.20
CA LYS A 158 6.95 24.34 -17.53
C LYS A 158 5.84 23.43 -17.00
N VAL A 159 4.90 24.01 -16.25
CA VAL A 159 3.74 23.30 -15.68
C VAL A 159 2.47 23.67 -16.46
N SER A 160 1.63 22.69 -16.72
CA SER A 160 0.32 22.86 -17.37
C SER A 160 -0.72 21.89 -16.80
N VAL A 161 -1.99 22.29 -16.83
CA VAL A 161 -3.10 21.38 -16.58
C VAL A 161 -3.24 20.44 -17.78
N LEU A 162 -3.12 19.14 -17.55
CA LEU A 162 -3.36 18.12 -18.57
C LEU A 162 -4.86 17.84 -18.71
N ALA A 163 -5.56 17.65 -17.60
CA ALA A 163 -7.01 17.44 -17.57
C ALA A 163 -7.61 17.83 -16.22
N GLY A 164 -8.91 18.11 -16.19
CA GLY A 164 -9.66 18.40 -14.96
C GLY A 164 -9.90 19.88 -14.72
N ALA A 165 -10.85 20.15 -13.83
CA ALA A 165 -11.26 21.50 -13.42
C ALA A 165 -11.98 21.39 -12.05
N ALA A 166 -13.14 22.02 -11.90
CA ALA A 166 -14.00 21.81 -10.73
C ALA A 166 -14.33 20.32 -10.53
N HIS A 167 -14.67 19.93 -9.30
CA HIS A 167 -15.09 18.55 -9.04
C HIS A 167 -16.27 18.12 -9.91
N GLY A 168 -16.31 16.83 -10.23
CA GLY A 168 -17.40 16.21 -10.97
C GLY A 168 -16.98 14.87 -11.54
N HIS A 169 -17.78 14.28 -12.43
CA HIS A 169 -17.43 13.00 -13.03
C HIS A 169 -17.91 12.97 -14.48
N THR A 170 -17.07 13.52 -15.35
CA THR A 170 -17.40 13.72 -16.77
C THR A 170 -16.17 13.40 -17.61
N ASP A 171 -16.33 12.53 -18.60
CA ASP A 171 -15.33 12.29 -19.64
C ASP A 171 -15.20 13.52 -20.55
N GLY A 172 -14.06 13.68 -21.20
CA GLY A 172 -13.82 14.84 -22.07
C GLY A 172 -12.34 15.16 -22.19
N THR A 173 -12.02 16.24 -22.90
CA THR A 173 -10.63 16.66 -23.14
C THR A 173 -10.26 17.88 -22.29
N GLY A 174 -9.11 17.83 -21.64
CA GLY A 174 -8.53 18.95 -20.90
C GLY A 174 -9.47 19.48 -19.80
N ALA A 175 -9.78 20.77 -19.86
CA ALA A 175 -10.66 21.44 -18.90
C ALA A 175 -12.15 21.10 -19.07
N ALA A 176 -12.55 20.24 -20.03
CA ALA A 176 -13.90 19.70 -20.11
C ALA A 176 -14.10 18.46 -19.22
N ALA A 177 -13.03 17.70 -18.95
CA ALA A 177 -13.09 16.55 -18.06
C ALA A 177 -13.29 16.97 -16.60
N ARG A 178 -13.93 16.12 -15.80
CA ARG A 178 -14.17 16.33 -14.36
C ARG A 178 -13.82 15.07 -13.57
N PHE A 179 -13.14 15.27 -12.44
CA PHE A 179 -12.75 14.23 -11.49
C PHE A 179 -13.38 14.52 -10.11
N ARG A 180 -13.77 13.45 -9.41
CA ARG A 180 -14.34 13.53 -8.05
C ARG A 180 -13.21 13.61 -7.04
N PHE A 181 -12.31 12.63 -7.06
CA PHE A 181 -11.23 12.52 -6.09
C PHE A 181 -10.09 11.67 -6.66
N LEU A 182 -8.92 12.30 -6.87
CA LEU A 182 -7.77 11.66 -7.50
C LEU A 182 -6.78 11.20 -6.43
N GLU A 183 -6.27 9.97 -6.54
CA GLU A 183 -5.39 9.44 -5.49
C GLU A 183 -4.24 8.56 -5.99
N ALA A 184 -4.50 7.63 -6.92
CA ALA A 184 -3.48 6.74 -7.46
C ALA A 184 -3.34 6.95 -8.97
N MET A 185 -2.11 6.84 -9.48
CA MET A 185 -1.79 7.03 -10.89
C MET A 185 -0.66 6.11 -11.34
N THR A 186 -0.74 5.64 -12.58
CA THR A 186 0.33 4.91 -13.25
C THR A 186 0.41 5.32 -14.72
N LEU A 187 1.59 5.18 -15.33
CA LEU A 187 1.80 5.34 -16.76
C LEU A 187 1.86 3.95 -17.39
N GLY A 188 0.95 3.67 -18.31
CA GLY A 188 0.95 2.43 -19.07
C GLY A 188 2.00 2.43 -20.19
N PRO A 189 2.39 1.24 -20.68
CA PRO A 189 3.31 1.09 -21.81
C PRO A 189 2.72 1.60 -23.15
N ASP A 190 1.42 1.87 -23.20
CA ASP A 190 0.73 2.56 -24.30
C ASP A 190 0.90 4.09 -24.26
N ASN A 191 1.75 4.61 -23.36
CA ASN A 191 1.94 6.02 -23.07
C ASN A 191 0.63 6.73 -22.68
N MET A 192 -0.24 6.04 -21.96
CA MET A 192 -1.44 6.63 -21.37
C MET A 192 -1.33 6.62 -19.86
N LEU A 193 -1.88 7.65 -19.21
CA LEU A 193 -2.03 7.66 -17.77
C LEU A 193 -3.31 6.93 -17.39
N TYR A 194 -3.23 6.17 -16.32
CA TYR A 194 -4.40 5.60 -15.68
C TYR A 194 -4.46 6.15 -14.28
N VAL A 195 -5.62 6.68 -13.89
CA VAL A 195 -5.81 7.30 -12.58
C VAL A 195 -7.03 6.72 -11.88
N ARG A 196 -6.93 6.55 -10.57
CA ARG A 196 -8.08 6.31 -9.71
C ARG A 196 -8.81 7.63 -9.49
N ASP A 197 -10.08 7.64 -9.86
CA ASP A 197 -11.02 8.72 -9.57
C ASP A 197 -12.15 8.17 -8.70
N ASN A 198 -11.98 8.27 -7.38
CA ASN A 198 -12.83 7.62 -6.37
C ASN A 198 -12.97 6.10 -6.66
N ALA A 199 -14.19 5.57 -6.79
CA ALA A 199 -14.46 4.16 -7.09
C ALA A 199 -14.36 3.80 -8.60
N THR A 200 -13.76 4.66 -9.42
CA THR A 200 -13.62 4.45 -10.87
C THR A 200 -12.16 4.55 -11.31
N ILE A 201 -11.88 4.01 -12.49
CA ILE A 201 -10.58 4.14 -13.15
C ILE A 201 -10.75 4.97 -14.42
N ARG A 202 -9.85 5.93 -14.63
CA ARG A 202 -9.87 6.83 -15.78
C ARG A 202 -8.62 6.58 -16.61
N ARG A 203 -8.78 6.42 -17.92
CA ARG A 203 -7.68 6.50 -18.90
C ARG A 203 -7.54 7.94 -19.34
N VAL A 204 -6.33 8.47 -19.33
CA VAL A 204 -6.00 9.84 -19.73
C VAL A 204 -4.88 9.83 -20.74
N THR A 205 -5.12 10.35 -21.94
CA THR A 205 -4.06 10.53 -22.93
C THR A 205 -3.11 11.66 -22.52
N LEU A 206 -1.87 11.65 -23.01
CA LEU A 206 -0.91 12.75 -22.72
C LEU A 206 -1.27 14.08 -23.41
N THR A 207 -2.35 14.10 -24.19
CA THR A 207 -3.00 15.30 -24.73
C THR A 207 -4.27 15.69 -23.96
N GLY A 208 -4.65 14.95 -22.91
CA GLY A 208 -5.68 15.31 -21.94
C GLY A 208 -7.07 14.75 -22.21
N GLU A 209 -7.23 13.79 -23.13
CA GLU A 209 -8.51 13.09 -23.32
C GLU A 209 -8.73 12.09 -22.19
N VAL A 210 -9.87 12.18 -21.51
CA VAL A 210 -10.25 11.35 -20.37
C VAL A 210 -11.43 10.45 -20.74
N LEU A 211 -11.27 9.14 -20.47
CA LEU A 211 -12.31 8.12 -20.60
C LEU A 211 -12.45 7.32 -19.30
N THR A 212 -13.69 7.03 -18.89
CA THR A 212 -13.97 6.14 -17.76
C THR A 212 -13.89 4.68 -18.18
N LEU A 213 -13.17 3.86 -17.40
CA LEU A 213 -12.96 2.44 -17.69
C LEU A 213 -13.74 1.52 -16.73
N GLY A 214 -14.18 0.37 -17.25
CA GLY A 214 -14.68 -0.74 -16.42
C GLY A 214 -16.00 -0.49 -15.68
N GLY A 215 -16.79 0.50 -16.11
CA GLY A 215 -18.05 0.88 -15.47
C GLY A 215 -17.89 1.82 -14.26
N ASN A 216 -19.02 2.21 -13.66
CA ASN A 216 -19.07 3.14 -12.52
C ASN A 216 -20.18 2.73 -11.53
N PRO A 217 -19.86 2.34 -10.28
CA PRO A 217 -18.51 2.16 -9.72
C PRO A 217 -17.88 0.80 -10.11
N LEU A 218 -16.55 0.74 -10.13
CA LEU A 218 -15.78 -0.51 -10.37
C LEU A 218 -15.64 -1.35 -9.08
N GLY A 219 -15.60 -0.68 -7.93
CA GLY A 219 -15.59 -1.28 -6.59
C GLY A 219 -16.83 -0.89 -5.78
N ASN A 220 -16.91 -1.33 -4.52
CA ASN A 220 -17.98 -0.89 -3.61
C ASN A 220 -17.78 0.59 -3.24
N GLU A 221 -18.87 1.33 -3.01
CA GLU A 221 -18.87 2.75 -2.58
C GLU A 221 -17.96 2.95 -1.35
N PRO A 222 -17.27 4.11 -1.24
CA PRO A 222 -16.27 4.34 -0.21
C PRO A 222 -16.87 4.26 1.20
N HIS A 223 -16.26 3.46 2.07
CA HIS A 223 -16.55 3.45 3.50
C HIS A 223 -15.54 4.36 4.21
N PRO A 224 -15.93 5.14 5.24
CA PRO A 224 -15.03 6.02 6.01
C PRO A 224 -13.89 5.31 6.78
N MET A 225 -13.75 3.98 6.62
CA MET A 225 -12.69 3.14 7.21
C MET A 225 -12.11 2.11 6.22
N THR A 226 -12.57 2.07 4.97
CA THR A 226 -12.02 1.15 3.95
C THR A 226 -11.75 1.93 2.69
N ASP A 227 -10.47 2.20 2.44
CA ASP A 227 -10.00 2.64 1.14
C ASP A 227 -10.48 1.64 0.07
N GLY A 228 -11.09 2.16 -1.00
CA GLY A 228 -11.69 1.33 -2.04
C GLY A 228 -10.64 0.64 -2.93
N LEU A 229 -10.55 1.09 -4.17
CA LEU A 229 -9.46 0.72 -5.09
C LEU A 229 -8.18 1.40 -4.61
N LEU A 230 -7.01 0.76 -4.65
CA LEU A 230 -5.74 1.38 -4.25
C LEU A 230 -4.78 1.49 -5.45
N GLY A 231 -3.78 0.60 -5.54
CA GLY A 231 -2.82 0.58 -6.63
C GLY A 231 -3.41 0.12 -7.94
N LEU A 232 -2.85 0.61 -9.04
CA LEU A 232 -3.18 0.19 -10.40
C LEU A 232 -1.94 0.10 -11.28
N ALA A 233 -1.99 -0.77 -12.30
CA ALA A 233 -0.96 -0.97 -13.29
C ALA A 233 -1.59 -1.33 -14.64
N ALA A 234 -0.93 -1.03 -15.75
CA ALA A 234 -1.40 -1.38 -17.09
C ALA A 234 -0.36 -2.21 -17.84
N ASP A 235 -0.82 -3.13 -18.70
CA ASP A 235 0.04 -3.95 -19.56
C ASP A 235 0.13 -3.43 -21.00
N GLY A 236 1.03 -4.01 -21.80
CA GLY A 236 1.22 -3.68 -23.21
C GLY A 236 0.05 -4.03 -24.12
N ARG A 237 -0.98 -4.70 -23.61
CA ARG A 237 -2.19 -5.08 -24.33
C ARG A 237 -3.35 -4.15 -24.00
N GLY A 238 -3.14 -3.14 -23.13
CA GLY A 238 -4.16 -2.21 -22.68
C GLY A 238 -5.07 -2.76 -21.58
N ASN A 239 -4.70 -3.87 -20.92
CA ASN A 239 -5.39 -4.30 -19.71
C ASN A 239 -4.95 -3.41 -18.53
N VAL A 240 -5.91 -3.07 -17.68
CA VAL A 240 -5.66 -2.34 -16.43
C VAL A 240 -5.97 -3.24 -15.25
N TYR A 241 -5.01 -3.36 -14.35
CA TYR A 241 -5.10 -4.15 -13.13
C TYR A 241 -5.28 -3.21 -11.95
N VAL A 242 -6.16 -3.58 -11.02
CA VAL A 242 -6.53 -2.73 -9.89
C VAL A 242 -6.58 -3.57 -8.62
N ALA A 243 -5.90 -3.11 -7.57
CA ALA A 243 -6.03 -3.66 -6.23
C ALA A 243 -7.34 -3.17 -5.61
N ASP A 244 -8.34 -4.03 -5.50
CA ASP A 244 -9.60 -3.77 -4.82
C ASP A 244 -9.46 -4.24 -3.37
N MET A 245 -9.04 -3.31 -2.50
CA MET A 245 -8.72 -3.59 -1.11
C MET A 245 -9.98 -4.03 -0.34
N ALA A 246 -11.11 -3.37 -0.62
CA ALA A 246 -12.39 -3.67 0.00
C ALA A 246 -12.90 -5.08 -0.37
N ALA A 247 -12.81 -5.47 -1.65
CA ALA A 247 -13.18 -6.81 -2.10
C ALA A 247 -12.10 -7.88 -1.84
N ARG A 248 -10.93 -7.49 -1.30
CA ARG A 248 -9.75 -8.34 -1.12
C ARG A 248 -9.35 -9.06 -2.41
N SER A 249 -9.42 -8.37 -3.54
CA SER A 249 -9.26 -8.97 -4.87
C SER A 249 -8.45 -8.09 -5.82
N VAL A 250 -7.85 -8.69 -6.85
CA VAL A 250 -7.29 -7.93 -7.98
C VAL A 250 -8.25 -8.04 -9.15
N ARG A 251 -8.64 -6.89 -9.68
CA ARG A 251 -9.54 -6.76 -10.82
C ARG A 251 -8.73 -6.49 -12.08
N ARG A 252 -9.11 -7.06 -13.21
CA ARG A 252 -8.60 -6.72 -14.54
C ARG A 252 -9.71 -6.09 -15.36
N ILE A 253 -9.43 -4.94 -15.99
CA ILE A 253 -10.26 -4.30 -17.00
C ILE A 253 -9.56 -4.50 -18.33
N ASN A 254 -10.21 -5.17 -19.28
CA ASN A 254 -9.65 -5.36 -20.61
C ASN A 254 -9.96 -4.17 -21.55
N PRO A 255 -9.34 -4.07 -22.74
CA PRO A 255 -9.63 -3.00 -23.70
C PRO A 255 -11.10 -2.89 -24.13
N ASN A 256 -11.86 -3.99 -24.02
CA ASN A 256 -13.30 -4.04 -24.28
C ASN A 256 -14.14 -3.59 -23.06
N GLN A 257 -13.52 -2.98 -22.04
CA GLN A 257 -14.14 -2.49 -20.81
C GLN A 257 -14.75 -3.58 -19.92
N GLN A 258 -14.46 -4.86 -20.18
CA GLN A 258 -14.96 -5.94 -19.35
C GLN A 258 -14.09 -6.08 -18.10
N VAL A 259 -14.76 -6.29 -16.97
CA VAL A 259 -14.13 -6.42 -15.67
C VAL A 259 -14.18 -7.86 -15.21
N GLU A 260 -13.06 -8.38 -14.75
CA GLU A 260 -12.96 -9.70 -14.14
C GLU A 260 -12.12 -9.67 -12.86
N THR A 261 -12.34 -10.64 -11.99
CA THR A 261 -11.47 -10.87 -10.83
C THR A 261 -10.44 -11.91 -11.20
N ILE A 262 -9.16 -11.55 -11.14
CA ILE A 262 -8.04 -12.44 -11.49
C ILE A 262 -7.33 -13.04 -10.27
N TRP A 263 -7.58 -12.48 -9.09
CA TRP A 263 -7.00 -12.96 -7.84
C TRP A 263 -7.91 -12.62 -6.67
N GLN A 264 -8.08 -13.59 -5.76
CA GLN A 264 -8.79 -13.40 -4.51
C GLN A 264 -7.83 -13.66 -3.35
N SER A 265 -7.56 -12.64 -2.56
CA SER A 265 -6.72 -12.75 -1.38
C SER A 265 -7.39 -13.58 -0.30
N SER A 266 -6.56 -14.32 0.46
CA SER A 266 -6.98 -15.02 1.66
C SER A 266 -7.54 -14.06 2.72
N TRP A 267 -8.38 -14.56 3.63
CA TRP A 267 -9.19 -13.75 4.57
C TRP A 267 -8.41 -12.75 5.46
N MET A 268 -7.13 -12.99 5.77
CA MET A 268 -6.31 -12.07 6.57
C MET A 268 -5.59 -10.99 5.75
N TRP A 269 -5.75 -10.99 4.44
CA TRP A 269 -4.91 -10.23 3.53
C TRP A 269 -5.75 -9.45 2.55
N THR A 270 -5.22 -8.31 2.14
CA THR A 270 -5.85 -7.45 1.15
C THR A 270 -4.80 -6.95 0.15
N PRO A 271 -5.09 -6.97 -1.16
CA PRO A 271 -4.21 -6.40 -2.14
C PRO A 271 -4.27 -4.88 -2.02
N THR A 272 -3.11 -4.26 -2.12
CA THR A 272 -2.94 -2.81 -1.94
C THR A 272 -2.21 -2.20 -3.12
N GLY A 273 -1.25 -2.93 -3.69
CA GLY A 273 -0.50 -2.52 -4.88
C GLY A 273 -0.51 -3.59 -5.95
N VAL A 274 -0.43 -3.16 -7.21
CA VAL A 274 -0.19 -4.04 -8.35
C VAL A 274 0.87 -3.44 -9.26
N ALA A 275 1.69 -4.28 -9.86
CA ALA A 275 2.62 -3.93 -10.93
C ALA A 275 2.53 -4.95 -12.06
N VAL A 276 2.89 -4.54 -13.28
CA VAL A 276 2.96 -5.45 -14.43
C VAL A 276 4.36 -5.46 -14.99
N HIS A 277 4.87 -6.65 -15.28
CA HIS A 277 6.15 -6.84 -15.95
C HIS A 277 6.12 -8.15 -16.74
N ASN A 278 6.55 -8.12 -18.01
CA ASN A 278 6.55 -9.28 -18.91
C ASN A 278 5.21 -10.05 -18.99
N ASN A 279 4.08 -9.32 -19.00
CA ASN A 279 2.70 -9.85 -18.95
C ASN A 279 2.36 -10.66 -17.68
N GLU A 280 3.19 -10.57 -16.63
CA GLU A 280 2.89 -11.10 -15.30
C GLU A 280 2.42 -9.97 -14.38
N VAL A 281 1.51 -10.29 -13.47
CA VAL A 281 0.99 -9.33 -12.49
C VAL A 281 1.63 -9.60 -11.13
N TYR A 282 2.22 -8.57 -10.54
CA TYR A 282 2.79 -8.61 -9.21
C TYR A 282 1.82 -7.96 -8.24
N VAL A 283 1.53 -8.64 -7.14
CA VAL A 283 0.52 -8.20 -6.17
C VAL A 283 1.17 -7.98 -4.82
N LEU A 284 1.07 -6.75 -4.31
CA LEU A 284 1.45 -6.38 -2.95
C LEU A 284 0.24 -6.55 -2.03
N GLU A 285 0.33 -7.46 -1.09
CA GLU A 285 -0.68 -7.67 -0.06
C GLU A 285 -0.20 -7.20 1.31
N ASN A 286 -1.07 -6.48 2.01
CA ASN A 286 -0.92 -6.13 3.41
C ASN A 286 -1.89 -6.94 4.26
N LEU A 287 -1.56 -7.11 5.55
CA LEU A 287 -2.52 -7.65 6.50
C LEU A 287 -3.77 -6.77 6.53
N ALA A 288 -4.93 -7.39 6.40
CA ALA A 288 -6.20 -6.70 6.45
C ALA A 288 -6.40 -6.04 7.83
N PRO A 289 -6.93 -4.81 7.89
CA PRO A 289 -7.29 -4.14 9.13
C PRO A 289 -8.50 -4.83 9.77
N THR A 290 -8.26 -6.00 10.36
CA THR A 290 -9.23 -6.83 11.09
C THR A 290 -8.79 -6.95 12.55
N SER A 291 -9.52 -7.70 13.38
CA SER A 291 -9.24 -7.91 14.81
C SER A 291 -7.82 -8.42 15.15
N TRP A 292 -7.05 -8.81 14.14
CA TRP A 292 -5.65 -9.28 14.24
C TRP A 292 -4.62 -8.23 13.82
N ALA A 293 -5.04 -7.02 13.44
CA ALA A 293 -4.16 -5.88 13.18
C ALA A 293 -3.22 -5.58 14.35
N ILE A 294 -3.61 -5.97 15.57
CA ILE A 294 -2.78 -5.90 16.76
C ILE A 294 -1.45 -6.65 16.62
N PHE A 295 -1.40 -7.78 15.91
CA PHE A 295 -0.14 -8.49 15.67
C PHE A 295 0.75 -7.70 14.72
N GLY A 296 0.18 -7.11 13.66
CA GLY A 296 0.88 -6.18 12.77
C GLY A 296 1.45 -4.98 13.54
N ALA A 297 0.62 -4.32 14.35
CA ALA A 297 1.00 -3.18 15.18
C ALA A 297 2.08 -3.53 16.21
N LEU A 298 2.02 -4.73 16.81
CA LEU A 298 3.03 -5.25 17.72
C LEU A 298 4.31 -5.72 17.01
N GLY A 299 4.31 -5.79 15.67
CA GLY A 299 5.43 -6.30 14.88
C GLY A 299 5.61 -7.81 14.98
N ILE A 300 4.54 -8.55 15.28
CA ILE A 300 4.53 -10.00 15.43
C ILE A 300 3.89 -10.64 14.19
N GLY A 301 4.62 -11.57 13.56
CA GLY A 301 4.12 -12.33 12.41
C GLY A 301 4.39 -11.66 11.05
N PRO A 302 3.88 -12.26 9.97
CA PRO A 302 4.02 -11.72 8.62
C PRO A 302 3.05 -10.57 8.41
N TYR A 303 3.49 -9.48 7.79
CA TYR A 303 2.62 -8.29 7.59
C TYR A 303 2.54 -7.78 6.15
N ILE A 304 3.53 -8.12 5.32
CA ILE A 304 3.50 -7.89 3.86
C ILE A 304 3.79 -9.20 3.15
N ARG A 305 3.12 -9.43 2.02
CA ARG A 305 3.45 -10.49 1.07
C ARG A 305 3.46 -9.94 -0.35
N VAL A 306 4.32 -10.52 -1.18
CA VAL A 306 4.33 -10.23 -2.61
C VAL A 306 4.11 -11.52 -3.38
N TYR A 307 3.18 -11.47 -4.31
CA TYR A 307 2.85 -12.56 -5.21
C TYR A 307 3.16 -12.16 -6.65
N ARG A 308 3.40 -13.16 -7.49
CA ARG A 308 3.44 -13.07 -8.93
C ARG A 308 2.37 -13.99 -9.51
N LEU A 309 1.53 -13.45 -10.37
CA LEU A 309 0.51 -14.13 -11.14
C LEU A 309 1.03 -14.24 -12.57
N GLY A 310 1.44 -15.44 -12.96
CA GLY A 310 1.97 -15.76 -14.29
C GLY A 310 0.90 -16.31 -15.23
N ALA A 311 1.32 -16.76 -16.41
CA ALA A 311 0.44 -17.43 -17.37
C ALA A 311 -0.18 -18.72 -16.78
N ASN A 312 -1.39 -19.08 -17.24
CA ASN A 312 -2.15 -20.28 -16.83
C ASN A 312 -2.50 -20.33 -15.33
N ASP A 313 -2.86 -19.20 -14.72
CA ASP A 313 -3.22 -19.08 -13.31
C ASP A 313 -2.11 -19.53 -12.33
N ALA A 314 -0.85 -19.55 -12.80
CA ALA A 314 0.28 -19.88 -11.96
C ALA A 314 0.51 -18.77 -10.93
N VAL A 315 0.38 -19.10 -9.64
CA VAL A 315 0.59 -18.15 -8.54
C VAL A 315 1.82 -18.53 -7.75
N VAL A 316 2.79 -17.62 -7.71
CA VAL A 316 4.04 -17.80 -6.97
C VAL A 316 4.14 -16.73 -5.89
N LYS A 317 4.26 -17.15 -4.63
CA LYS A 317 4.60 -16.23 -3.54
C LYS A 317 6.10 -15.94 -3.61
N LEU A 318 6.45 -14.70 -3.94
CA LEU A 318 7.83 -14.27 -4.06
C LEU A 318 8.48 -14.07 -2.70
N THR A 319 7.80 -13.35 -1.80
CA THR A 319 8.36 -13.05 -0.49
C THR A 319 7.30 -12.78 0.58
N THR A 320 7.75 -12.76 1.83
CA THR A 320 6.97 -12.40 3.01
C THR A 320 7.84 -11.60 3.95
N VAL A 321 7.37 -10.42 4.33
CA VAL A 321 8.04 -9.57 5.32
C VAL A 321 7.47 -9.85 6.70
N TRP A 322 8.36 -10.06 7.66
CA TRP A 322 8.02 -10.41 9.04
C TRP A 322 8.35 -9.25 9.98
N GLY A 323 7.48 -9.02 10.95
CA GLY A 323 7.69 -7.97 11.93
C GLY A 323 8.89 -8.29 12.85
N GLY A 324 9.60 -7.25 13.27
CA GLY A 324 10.87 -7.40 13.99
C GLY A 324 10.76 -8.07 15.37
N THR A 325 9.59 -8.08 16.00
CA THR A 325 9.38 -8.67 17.34
C THR A 325 8.94 -10.14 17.26
N THR A 326 8.73 -10.69 16.06
CA THR A 326 8.23 -12.06 15.86
C THR A 326 9.06 -13.11 16.59
N ARG A 327 10.39 -13.08 16.45
CA ARG A 327 11.28 -14.08 17.08
C ARG A 327 11.20 -14.03 18.61
N THR A 328 11.17 -12.83 19.16
CA THR A 328 11.03 -12.60 20.60
C THR A 328 9.69 -13.14 21.11
N ALA A 329 8.60 -12.85 20.40
CA ALA A 329 7.27 -13.33 20.76
C ALA A 329 7.17 -14.86 20.73
N VAL A 330 7.74 -15.51 19.70
CA VAL A 330 7.80 -16.98 19.61
C VAL A 330 8.63 -17.57 20.74
N GLY A 331 9.79 -16.99 21.06
CA GLY A 331 10.63 -17.43 22.18
C GLY A 331 9.91 -17.37 23.53
N LEU A 332 9.20 -16.26 23.79
CA LEU A 332 8.39 -16.09 25.00
C LEU A 332 7.25 -17.12 25.07
N LEU A 333 6.57 -17.39 23.95
CA LEU A 333 5.50 -18.39 23.90
C LEU A 333 6.02 -19.80 24.19
N VAL A 334 7.15 -20.20 23.59
CA VAL A 334 7.79 -21.50 23.84
C VAL A 334 8.17 -21.64 25.31
N LEU A 335 8.76 -20.60 25.91
CA LEU A 335 9.10 -20.58 27.33
C LEU A 335 7.85 -20.73 28.22
N MET A 336 6.77 -20.01 27.91
CA MET A 336 5.51 -20.10 28.64
C MET A 336 4.90 -21.51 28.56
N LEU A 337 4.90 -22.14 27.38
CA LEU A 337 4.41 -23.50 27.20
C LEU A 337 5.25 -24.53 27.95
N ALA A 338 6.57 -24.36 27.97
CA ALA A 338 7.48 -25.20 28.75
C ALA A 338 7.20 -25.09 30.26
N LEU A 339 7.10 -23.86 30.78
CA LEU A 339 6.78 -23.61 32.19
C LEU A 339 5.40 -24.17 32.58
N TRP A 340 4.41 -24.03 31.71
CA TRP A 340 3.07 -24.58 31.92
C TRP A 340 3.07 -26.11 31.94
N SER A 341 3.86 -26.74 31.05
CA SER A 341 4.01 -28.19 31.00
C SER A 341 4.69 -28.72 32.27
N LEU A 342 5.76 -28.05 32.74
CA LEU A 342 6.42 -28.36 34.00
C LEU A 342 5.48 -28.21 35.21
N TRP A 343 4.69 -27.14 35.24
CA TRP A 343 3.68 -26.94 36.28
C TRP A 343 2.62 -28.05 36.29
N ARG A 344 2.15 -28.49 35.12
CA ARG A 344 1.21 -29.62 35.00
C ARG A 344 1.81 -30.94 35.48
N LEU A 345 3.07 -31.22 35.12
CA LEU A 345 3.77 -32.42 35.59
C LEU A 345 3.93 -32.42 37.10
N ARG A 346 4.32 -31.28 37.69
CA ARG A 346 4.42 -31.13 39.15
C ARG A 346 3.09 -31.34 39.86
N LYS A 347 1.97 -30.92 39.26
CA LYS A 347 0.61 -31.15 39.82
C LYS A 347 0.10 -32.58 39.70
N LYS A 348 0.66 -33.41 38.83
CA LYS A 348 0.32 -34.84 38.73
C LYS A 348 1.17 -35.72 39.65
N ALA A 349 2.31 -35.21 40.10
CA ALA A 349 3.24 -35.91 41.00
C ALA A 349 2.95 -35.70 42.49
N VAL A 350 1.91 -34.91 42.81
CA VAL A 350 1.36 -34.64 44.15
C VAL A 350 -0.09 -35.03 44.12
#